data_AF-A0A9W4B044-F1
#
_entry.id   AF-A0A9W4B044-F1
#
_cell.length_a   1.000
_cell.length_b   1.000
_cell.length_c   1.000
_cell.angle_alpha   90.00
_cell.angle_beta   90.00
_cell.angle_gamma   90.00
#
_symmetry.space_group_name_H-M   'P 1'
#
loop_
_entity.id
_entity.type
_entity.pdbx_description
1 polymer ?
#
loop_
_entity_poly.entity_id
_entity_poly.type
_entity_poly.pdbx_seq_one_letter_code
_entity_poly.pdbx_strand_id
1 'polypeptide(L)'
;MNVVSRRLVVLTIISLVVAVAALGVAAWSLYRSDPANRDYDAAQVADAKARACTAVDVVRRGVSLNTNLMPAGGAGDVTGAQAVAANARVSLNDGGQYLIARLDPATPENLAAKVREFADNLMDIGAHATAGVTNDDSAQAQRLKDADEANTSLEQLCK
;
A
#
# COMPACT_ATOMS: atom_id res chain seq x y z
N MET A 1 0.72 -47.25 -40.93
CA MET A 1 0.85 -45.87 -40.39
C MET A 1 1.98 -45.16 -41.12
N ASN A 2 1.67 -44.13 -41.91
CA ASN A 2 2.65 -43.39 -42.71
C ASN A 2 3.64 -42.64 -41.79
N VAL A 3 4.90 -42.55 -42.21
CA VAL A 3 6.01 -41.90 -41.47
C VAL A 3 5.65 -40.49 -40.97
N VAL A 4 4.82 -39.77 -41.73
CA VAL A 4 4.30 -38.43 -41.41
C VAL A 4 3.42 -38.42 -40.14
N SER A 5 2.54 -39.41 -39.99
CA SER A 5 1.65 -39.52 -38.81
C SER A 5 2.45 -39.83 -37.54
N ARG A 6 3.50 -40.64 -37.64
CA ARG A 6 4.39 -40.94 -36.51
C ARG A 6 5.19 -39.71 -36.06
N ARG A 7 5.63 -38.86 -37.00
CA ARG A 7 6.34 -37.60 -36.69
C ARG A 7 5.44 -36.57 -36.02
N LEU A 8 4.20 -36.42 -36.49
CA LEU A 8 3.20 -35.54 -35.87
C LEU A 8 2.88 -35.96 -34.43
N VAL A 9 2.66 -37.26 -34.19
CA VAL A 9 2.41 -37.78 -32.83
C VAL A 9 3.60 -37.51 -31.90
N VAL A 10 4.84 -37.72 -32.36
CA VAL A 10 6.04 -37.44 -31.57
C VAL A 10 6.17 -35.95 -31.25
N LEU A 11 5.91 -35.06 -32.21
CA LEU A 11 5.93 -33.60 -31.99
C LEU A 11 4.87 -33.17 -30.97
N THR A 12 3.66 -33.72 -31.04
CA THR A 12 2.59 -33.40 -30.07
C THR A 12 2.97 -33.84 -28.65
N ILE A 13 3.55 -35.04 -28.50
CA ILE A 13 4.00 -35.53 -27.18
C ILE A 13 5.11 -34.64 -26.62
N ILE A 14 6.10 -34.29 -27.44
CA ILE A 14 7.19 -33.40 -27.02
C ILE A 14 6.63 -32.04 -26.59
N SER A 15 5.72 -31.46 -27.38
CA SER A 15 5.09 -30.19 -27.04
C SER A 15 4.32 -30.26 -25.71
N LEU A 16 3.61 -31.36 -25.45
CA LEU A 16 2.88 -31.54 -24.19
C LEU A 16 3.83 -31.63 -22.99
N VAL A 17 4.93 -32.38 -23.12
CA VAL A 17 5.94 -32.50 -22.06
C VAL A 17 6.57 -31.14 -21.75
N VAL A 18 6.93 -30.38 -22.77
CA VAL A 18 7.50 -29.03 -22.60
C VAL A 18 6.49 -28.09 -21.93
N ALA A 19 5.22 -28.13 -22.34
CA ALA A 19 4.18 -27.30 -21.74
C ALA A 19 3.97 -27.63 -20.25
N VAL A 20 3.92 -28.90 -19.88
CA VAL A 20 3.79 -29.33 -18.47
C VAL A 20 5.01 -28.91 -17.66
N ALA A 21 6.22 -29.08 -18.20
CA ALA A 21 7.45 -28.64 -17.52
C ALA A 21 7.46 -27.12 -17.32
N ALA A 22 7.06 -26.35 -18.32
CA ALA A 22 6.98 -24.89 -18.22
C ALA A 22 5.96 -24.44 -17.15
N LEU A 23 4.78 -25.08 -17.09
CA LEU A 23 3.79 -24.83 -16.04
C LEU A 23 4.33 -25.17 -14.65
N GLY A 24 5.06 -26.29 -14.51
CA GLY A 24 5.68 -26.68 -13.25
C GLY A 24 6.72 -25.66 -12.78
N VAL A 25 7.60 -25.20 -13.66
CA VAL A 25 8.60 -24.16 -13.34
C VAL A 25 7.93 -22.84 -13.00
N ALA A 26 6.89 -22.44 -13.73
CA ALA A 26 6.15 -21.21 -13.44
C ALA A 26 5.48 -21.27 -12.06
N ALA A 27 4.80 -22.38 -11.73
CA ALA A 27 4.17 -22.58 -10.42
C ALA A 27 5.21 -22.59 -9.28
N TRP A 28 6.34 -23.27 -9.48
CA TRP A 28 7.43 -23.28 -8.49
C TRP A 28 8.05 -21.90 -8.30
N SER A 29 8.28 -21.17 -9.40
CA SER A 29 8.79 -19.80 -9.34
C SER A 29 7.84 -18.88 -8.57
N LEU A 30 6.53 -18.99 -8.79
CA LEU A 30 5.54 -18.21 -8.05
C LEU A 30 5.55 -18.56 -6.56
N TYR A 31 5.54 -19.85 -6.22
CA TYR A 31 5.58 -20.32 -4.84
C TYR A 31 6.80 -19.80 -4.07
N ARG A 32 7.98 -19.83 -4.70
CA ARG A 32 9.23 -19.36 -4.08
C ARG A 32 9.38 -17.84 -4.05
N SER A 33 8.64 -17.14 -4.92
CA SER A 33 8.66 -15.68 -4.99
C SER A 33 7.68 -15.04 -4.00
N ASP A 34 6.77 -15.84 -3.45
CA ASP A 34 5.84 -15.42 -2.41
C ASP A 34 6.63 -14.95 -1.17
N PRO A 35 6.52 -13.66 -0.80
CA PRO A 35 7.20 -13.15 0.36
C PRO A 35 6.74 -13.80 1.67
N ALA A 36 5.53 -14.39 1.71
CA ALA A 36 5.02 -15.14 2.85
C ALA A 36 5.70 -16.50 3.05
N ASN A 37 6.38 -17.03 2.01
CA ASN A 37 7.15 -18.27 2.08
C ASN A 37 8.66 -18.03 2.32
N ARG A 38 9.07 -16.78 2.59
CA ARG A 38 10.44 -16.48 3.01
C ARG A 38 10.52 -16.51 4.53
N ASP A 39 11.35 -17.39 5.05
CA ASP A 39 11.76 -17.34 6.45
C ASP A 39 12.71 -16.16 6.65
N TYR A 40 12.24 -15.11 7.32
CA TYR A 40 13.07 -14.00 7.78
C TYR A 40 13.61 -14.30 9.17
N ASP A 41 14.86 -13.94 9.42
CA ASP A 41 15.41 -14.01 10.77
C ASP A 41 14.84 -12.91 11.68
N ALA A 42 15.05 -13.07 12.99
CA ALA A 42 14.51 -12.14 13.98
C ALA A 42 15.07 -10.71 13.83
N ALA A 43 16.30 -10.55 13.34
CA ALA A 43 16.92 -9.24 13.14
C ALA A 43 16.29 -8.52 11.93
N GLN A 44 16.06 -9.23 10.83
CA GLN A 44 15.37 -8.72 9.65
C GLN A 44 13.96 -8.24 9.98
N VAL A 45 13.21 -9.03 10.77
CA VAL A 45 11.85 -8.66 11.20
C VAL A 45 11.87 -7.44 12.12
N ALA A 46 12.80 -7.37 13.07
CA ALA A 46 12.94 -6.23 13.97
C ALA A 46 13.29 -4.94 13.22
N ASP A 47 14.24 -5.01 12.29
CA ASP A 47 14.65 -3.88 11.45
C ASP A 47 13.52 -3.43 10.53
N ALA A 48 12.77 -4.37 9.94
CA ALA A 48 11.61 -4.08 9.11
C ALA A 48 10.48 -3.41 9.91
N LYS A 49 10.20 -3.87 11.15
CA LYS A 49 9.28 -3.20 12.07
C LYS A 49 9.74 -1.76 12.35
N ALA A 50 11.02 -1.56 12.68
CA ALA A 50 11.56 -0.24 12.99
C ALA A 50 11.45 0.74 11.80
N ARG A 51 11.76 0.28 10.58
CA ARG A 51 11.60 1.08 9.35
C ARG A 51 10.13 1.45 9.09
N ALA A 52 9.22 0.49 9.20
CA ALA A 52 7.79 0.73 9.01
C ALA A 52 7.25 1.75 10.02
N CYS A 53 7.59 1.60 11.30
CA CYS A 53 7.17 2.53 12.35
C CYS A 53 7.76 3.93 12.19
N THR A 54 9.01 4.04 11.73
CA THR A 54 9.60 5.34 11.38
C THR A 54 8.86 6.01 10.23
N ALA A 55 8.49 5.23 9.20
CA ALA A 55 7.71 5.75 8.08
C ALA A 55 6.31 6.21 8.51
N VAL A 56 5.65 5.44 9.37
CA VAL A 56 4.37 5.81 10.00
C VAL A 56 4.51 7.13 10.74
N ASP A 57 5.51 7.31 11.59
CA ASP A 57 5.70 8.56 12.35
C ASP A 57 5.89 9.79 11.45
N VAL A 58 6.67 9.66 10.37
CA VAL A 58 6.84 10.73 9.37
C VAL A 58 5.50 11.12 8.74
N VAL A 59 4.72 10.14 8.29
CA VAL A 59 3.45 10.38 7.61
C VAL A 59 2.40 10.96 8.54
N ARG A 60 2.28 10.42 9.76
CA ARG A 60 1.34 10.94 10.77
C ARG A 60 1.61 12.40 11.08
N ARG A 61 2.88 12.77 11.27
CA ARG A 61 3.30 14.15 11.55
C ARG A 61 3.03 15.05 10.35
N GLY A 62 3.38 14.59 9.14
CA GLY A 62 3.16 15.33 7.89
C GLY A 62 1.70 15.60 7.61
N VAL A 63 0.84 14.58 7.74
CA VAL A 63 -0.62 14.71 7.58
C VAL A 63 -1.17 15.66 8.64
N SER A 64 -0.87 15.43 9.92
CA SER A 64 -1.35 16.29 11.01
C SER A 64 -0.97 17.76 10.81
N LEU A 65 0.27 18.04 10.43
CA LEU A 65 0.70 19.41 10.13
C LEU A 65 -0.11 20.03 8.99
N ASN A 66 -0.19 19.35 7.83
CA ASN A 66 -0.75 19.95 6.63
C ASN A 66 -2.28 20.03 6.61
N THR A 67 -2.98 19.14 7.32
CA THR A 67 -4.45 19.17 7.42
C THR A 67 -4.97 20.17 8.45
N ASN A 68 -4.11 20.70 9.33
CA ASN A 68 -4.46 21.68 10.36
C ASN A 68 -3.88 23.09 10.09
N LEU A 69 -3.22 23.31 8.94
CA LEU A 69 -2.73 24.63 8.56
C LEU A 69 -3.88 25.62 8.38
N MET A 70 -3.61 26.88 8.67
CA MET A 70 -4.51 28.00 8.36
C MET A 70 -3.89 28.89 7.28
N PRO A 71 -4.71 29.54 6.43
CA PRO A 71 -4.22 30.52 5.47
C PRO A 71 -3.50 31.67 6.17
N ALA A 72 -2.32 32.05 5.69
CA ALA A 72 -1.54 33.13 6.28
C ALA A 72 -2.26 34.49 6.22
N GLY A 73 -3.05 34.74 5.17
CA GLY A 73 -3.87 35.94 5.04
C GLY A 73 -5.21 35.90 5.80
N GLY A 74 -5.46 34.86 6.61
CA GLY A 74 -6.69 34.71 7.39
C GLY A 74 -7.91 34.28 6.55
N ALA A 75 -9.11 34.43 7.12
CA ALA A 75 -10.34 33.85 6.55
C ALA A 75 -10.75 34.42 5.17
N GLY A 76 -10.30 35.63 4.82
CA GLY A 76 -10.56 36.24 3.51
C GLY A 76 -9.57 35.84 2.41
N ASP A 77 -8.49 35.13 2.76
CA ASP A 77 -7.45 34.71 1.83
C ASP A 77 -7.86 33.43 1.09
N VAL A 78 -8.67 33.60 0.04
CA VAL A 78 -9.16 32.47 -0.78
C VAL A 78 -8.00 31.71 -1.40
N THR A 79 -6.96 32.40 -1.86
CA THR A 79 -5.77 31.77 -2.45
C THR A 79 -5.02 30.93 -1.42
N GLY A 80 -4.79 31.48 -0.22
CA GLY A 80 -4.18 30.75 0.89
C GLY A 80 -5.03 29.57 1.36
N ALA A 81 -6.35 29.71 1.39
CA ALA A 81 -7.28 28.61 1.71
C ALA A 81 -7.17 27.46 0.69
N GLN A 82 -7.13 27.78 -0.60
CA GLN A 82 -6.92 26.77 -1.64
C GLN A 82 -5.53 26.13 -1.56
N ALA A 83 -4.47 26.90 -1.26
CA ALA A 83 -3.12 26.37 -1.10
C ALA A 83 -3.01 25.41 0.10
N VAL A 84 -3.59 25.77 1.26
CA VAL A 84 -3.66 24.91 2.45
C VAL A 84 -4.44 23.62 2.14
N ALA A 85 -5.61 23.74 1.51
CA ALA A 85 -6.42 22.57 1.14
C ALA A 85 -5.69 21.66 0.13
N ALA A 86 -4.97 22.23 -0.83
CA ALA A 86 -4.14 21.48 -1.77
C ALA A 86 -3.00 20.74 -1.05
N ASN A 87 -2.27 21.41 -0.15
CA ASN A 87 -1.22 20.77 0.64
C ASN A 87 -1.74 19.66 1.55
N ALA A 88 -2.92 19.84 2.15
CA ALA A 88 -3.60 18.79 2.91
C ALA A 88 -3.85 17.55 2.03
N ARG A 89 -4.44 17.72 0.84
CA ARG A 89 -4.69 16.62 -0.11
C ARG A 89 -3.40 15.93 -0.57
N VAL A 90 -2.36 16.71 -0.87
CA VAL A 90 -1.04 16.18 -1.24
C VAL A 90 -0.45 15.37 -0.09
N SER A 91 -0.51 15.87 1.15
CA SER A 91 0.05 15.16 2.32
C SER A 91 -0.63 13.81 2.58
N LEU A 92 -1.94 13.72 2.34
CA LEU A 92 -2.71 12.49 2.45
C LEU A 92 -2.28 11.48 1.38
N ASN A 93 -2.26 11.90 0.11
CA ASN A 93 -1.89 11.02 -1.01
C ASN A 93 -0.41 10.61 -0.96
N ASP A 94 0.51 11.57 -0.80
CA ASP A 94 1.95 11.31 -0.69
C ASP A 94 2.25 10.44 0.54
N GLY A 95 1.61 10.72 1.68
CA GLY A 95 1.75 9.92 2.88
C GLY A 95 1.33 8.46 2.69
N GLY A 96 0.17 8.22 2.08
CA GLY A 96 -0.27 6.86 1.76
C GLY A 96 0.69 6.13 0.82
N GLN A 97 1.08 6.77 -0.29
CA GLN A 97 2.03 6.18 -1.25
C GLN A 97 3.41 5.91 -0.62
N TYR A 98 3.89 6.83 0.23
CA TYR A 98 5.16 6.71 0.95
C TYR A 98 5.19 5.47 1.85
N LEU A 99 4.08 5.18 2.56
CA LEU A 99 3.95 3.99 3.40
C LEU A 99 3.98 2.70 2.60
N ILE A 100 3.17 2.62 1.53
CA ILE A 100 3.11 1.42 0.67
C ILE A 100 4.48 1.14 0.04
N ALA A 101 5.16 2.18 -0.46
CA ALA A 101 6.46 2.05 -1.10
C ALA A 101 7.60 1.62 -0.15
N ARG A 102 7.39 1.72 1.17
CA ARG A 102 8.39 1.39 2.21
C ARG A 102 8.03 0.17 3.04
N LEU A 103 6.94 -0.50 2.70
CA LEU A 103 6.52 -1.69 3.41
C LEU A 103 7.45 -2.85 3.03
N ASP A 104 8.23 -3.31 4.01
CA ASP A 104 9.19 -4.38 3.83
C ASP A 104 8.47 -5.74 3.92
N PRO A 105 8.77 -6.70 3.05
CA PRO A 105 8.26 -8.07 3.18
C PRO A 105 8.50 -8.75 4.53
N ALA A 106 9.52 -8.35 5.29
CA ALA A 106 9.81 -8.85 6.63
C ALA A 106 9.03 -8.12 7.74
N THR A 107 8.24 -7.09 7.42
CA THR A 107 7.39 -6.41 8.42
C THR A 107 6.37 -7.40 9.00
N PRO A 108 6.18 -7.46 10.34
CA PRO A 108 5.17 -8.33 10.94
C PRO A 108 3.79 -8.13 10.30
N GLU A 109 3.11 -9.21 9.93
CA GLU A 109 1.91 -9.15 9.07
C GLU A 109 0.79 -8.28 9.66
N ASN A 110 0.61 -8.29 10.99
CA ASN A 110 -0.35 -7.43 11.67
C ASN A 110 -0.04 -5.93 11.52
N LEU A 111 1.24 -5.56 11.58
CA LEU A 111 1.70 -4.20 11.32
C LEU A 111 1.57 -3.87 9.84
N ALA A 112 1.96 -4.79 8.96
CA ALA A 112 1.88 -4.59 7.52
C ALA A 112 0.46 -4.36 7.04
N ALA A 113 -0.49 -5.16 7.52
CA ALA A 113 -1.92 -5.00 7.23
C ALA A 113 -2.45 -3.64 7.68
N LYS A 114 -2.11 -3.20 8.90
CA LYS A 114 -2.55 -1.88 9.39
C LYS A 114 -1.86 -0.70 8.72
N VAL A 115 -0.61 -0.85 8.28
CA VAL A 115 0.05 0.19 7.46
C VAL A 115 -0.65 0.35 6.11
N ARG A 116 -1.03 -0.76 5.46
CA ARG A 116 -1.79 -0.72 4.20
C ARG A 116 -3.16 -0.07 4.39
N GLU A 117 -3.90 -0.50 5.41
CA GLU A 117 -5.22 0.07 5.72
C GLU A 117 -5.15 1.58 6.00
N PHE A 118 -4.18 2.03 6.80
CA PHE A 118 -4.00 3.46 7.06
C PHE A 118 -3.63 4.20 5.77
N ALA A 119 -2.72 3.67 4.97
CA ALA A 119 -2.32 4.28 3.70
C ALA A 119 -3.49 4.41 2.72
N ASP A 120 -4.29 3.35 2.57
CA ASP A 120 -5.47 3.33 1.70
C ASP A 120 -6.51 4.34 2.17
N ASN A 121 -6.78 4.42 3.48
CA ASN A 121 -7.68 5.43 4.06
C ASN A 121 -7.20 6.85 3.74
N LEU A 122 -5.90 7.15 3.89
CA LEU A 122 -5.35 8.48 3.55
C LEU A 122 -5.55 8.81 2.07
N MET A 123 -5.23 7.87 1.17
CA MET A 123 -5.37 8.07 -0.28
C MET A 123 -6.83 8.28 -0.67
N ASP A 124 -7.76 7.51 -0.10
CA ASP A 124 -9.20 7.65 -0.36
C ASP A 124 -9.73 9.00 0.15
N ILE A 125 -9.37 9.41 1.37
CA ILE A 125 -9.74 10.73 1.91
C ILE A 125 -9.26 11.83 0.95
N GLY A 126 -7.99 11.77 0.53
CA GLY A 126 -7.39 12.75 -0.37
C GLY A 126 -8.05 12.78 -1.75
N ALA A 127 -8.35 11.62 -2.32
CA ALA A 127 -9.00 11.48 -3.63
C ALA A 127 -10.42 12.05 -3.61
N HIS A 128 -11.23 11.68 -2.61
CA HIS A 128 -12.60 12.19 -2.48
C HIS A 128 -12.64 13.68 -2.16
N ALA A 129 -11.74 14.18 -1.31
CA ALA A 129 -11.63 15.62 -1.05
C ALA A 129 -11.21 16.40 -2.30
N THR A 130 -10.40 15.81 -3.18
CA THR A 130 -10.03 16.39 -4.48
C THR A 130 -11.21 16.41 -5.44
N ALA A 131 -12.08 15.39 -5.39
CA ALA A 131 -13.34 15.35 -6.13
C ALA A 131 -14.44 16.28 -5.58
N GLY A 132 -14.16 17.04 -4.52
CA GLY A 132 -15.08 18.02 -3.95
C GLY A 132 -15.98 17.51 -2.82
N VAL A 133 -15.75 16.28 -2.32
CA VAL A 133 -16.45 15.76 -1.15
C VAL A 133 -15.99 16.51 0.10
N THR A 134 -16.93 17.03 0.88
CA THR A 134 -16.65 17.77 2.12
C THR A 134 -16.62 16.83 3.33
N ASN A 135 -16.06 17.29 4.44
CA ASN A 135 -16.01 16.50 5.68
C ASN A 135 -17.38 16.30 6.33
N ASP A 136 -18.40 17.08 5.94
CA ASP A 136 -19.78 16.94 6.41
C ASP A 136 -20.53 15.79 5.70
N ASP A 137 -20.00 15.31 4.58
CA ASP A 137 -20.49 14.10 3.94
C ASP A 137 -20.27 12.89 4.86
N SER A 138 -21.32 12.09 5.09
CA SER A 138 -21.25 10.97 6.04
C SER A 138 -20.22 9.91 5.65
N ALA A 139 -20.01 9.66 4.35
CA ALA A 139 -19.01 8.69 3.91
C ALA A 139 -17.59 9.24 4.12
N GLN A 140 -17.38 10.54 3.86
CA GLN A 140 -16.09 11.18 4.14
C GLN A 140 -15.78 11.24 5.64
N ALA A 141 -16.77 11.57 6.46
CA ALA A 141 -16.65 11.53 7.92
C ALA A 141 -16.29 10.13 8.43
N GLN A 142 -16.82 9.07 7.80
CA GLN A 142 -16.45 7.69 8.15
C GLN A 142 -14.99 7.39 7.78
N ARG A 143 -14.54 7.74 6.57
CA ARG A 143 -13.12 7.55 6.18
C ARG A 143 -12.16 8.24 7.15
N LEU A 144 -12.49 9.45 7.60
CA LEU A 144 -11.70 10.19 8.58
C LEU A 144 -11.61 9.44 9.93
N LYS A 145 -12.72 8.86 10.40
CA LYS A 145 -12.74 8.03 11.62
C LYS A 145 -11.91 6.76 11.44
N ASP A 146 -12.08 6.06 10.32
CA ASP A 146 -11.34 4.82 10.02
C ASP A 146 -9.82 5.11 9.97
N ALA A 147 -9.42 6.25 9.38
CA ALA A 147 -8.03 6.69 9.39
C ALA A 147 -7.51 6.96 10.82
N ASP A 148 -8.30 7.58 11.69
CA ASP A 148 -7.92 7.86 13.08
C ASP A 148 -7.84 6.58 13.95
N GLU A 149 -8.74 5.62 13.73
CA GLU A 149 -8.71 4.32 14.38
C GLU A 149 -7.49 3.50 13.94
N ALA A 150 -7.17 3.49 12.64
CA ALA A 150 -5.97 2.85 12.11
C ALA A 150 -4.69 3.52 12.64
N ASN A 151 -4.67 4.84 12.69
CA ASN A 151 -3.60 5.66 13.27
C ASN A 151 -3.33 5.29 14.74
N THR A 152 -4.39 5.20 15.55
CA THR A 152 -4.31 4.80 16.97
C THR A 152 -3.82 3.36 17.12
N SER A 153 -4.27 2.45 16.25
CA SER A 153 -3.81 1.06 16.24
C SER A 153 -2.32 0.96 15.92
N LEU A 154 -1.85 1.74 14.94
CA LEU A 154 -0.44 1.81 14.56
C LEU A 154 0.44 2.33 15.69
N GLU A 155 -0.02 3.29 16.50
CA GLU A 155 0.71 3.71 17.70
C GLU A 155 0.98 2.57 18.66
N GLN A 156 0.01 1.68 18.87
CA GLN A 156 0.18 0.54 19.77
C GLN A 156 1.10 -0.52 19.16
N LEU A 157 1.00 -0.76 17.86
CA LEU A 157 1.85 -1.72 17.15
C LEU A 157 3.31 -1.26 17.06
N CYS A 158 3.54 0.05 17.07
CA CYS A 158 4.86 0.67 16.97
C CYS A 158 5.52 1.00 18.31
N LYS A 159 4.88 0.66 19.44
CA LYS A 159 5.56 0.54 20.73
C LYS A 159 6.35 -0.77 20.81
#